data_AF-A0AA44DF27-F1
#
_entry.id   AF-A0AA44DF27-F1
#
_cell.length_a   1.000
_cell.length_b   1.000
_cell.length_c   1.000
_cell.angle_alpha   90.00
_cell.angle_beta   90.00
_cell.angle_gamma   90.00
#
_symmetry.space_group_name_H-M   'P 1'
#
loop_
_entity.id
_entity.type
_entity.pdbx_description
1 polymer ?
#
loop_
_entity_poly.entity_id
_entity_poly.type
_entity_poly.pdbx_seq_one_letter_code
_entity_poly.pdbx_strand_id
1 'polypeptide(L)'
;MGIIHAWVRLVLDLFAPGTGRRRAGARPPAPLGAARAPRPGPDAGRLPVPRSPYGLTGPIEGEATVLVRPYLLAHEARQRQAWRRVALVLAADFGIDLDGRDLHGAGAAR
;
A
#
# COMPACT_ATOMS: atom_id res chain seq x y z
N MET A 1 6.94 28.42 -22.94
CA MET A 1 6.43 27.20 -22.27
C MET A 1 6.78 26.00 -23.13
N GLY A 2 7.93 25.38 -22.88
CA GLY A 2 8.55 24.40 -23.81
C GLY A 2 7.99 22.99 -23.70
N ILE A 3 8.16 22.20 -24.76
CA ILE A 3 7.66 20.82 -24.91
C ILE A 3 8.08 19.89 -23.76
N ILE A 4 9.25 20.14 -23.16
CA ILE A 4 9.75 19.40 -21.99
C ILE A 4 8.79 19.54 -20.80
N HIS A 5 8.24 20.73 -20.58
CA HIS A 5 7.29 20.96 -19.49
C HIS A 5 5.96 20.24 -19.74
N ALA A 6 5.53 20.13 -21.00
CA ALA A 6 4.33 19.39 -21.35
C ALA A 6 4.50 17.89 -21.09
N TRP A 7 5.65 17.32 -21.46
CA TRP A 7 5.99 15.93 -21.17
C TRP A 7 6.10 15.63 -19.68
N VAL A 8 6.78 16.50 -18.92
CA VAL A 8 6.90 16.34 -17.46
C VAL A 8 5.53 16.36 -16.79
N ARG A 9 4.63 17.27 -17.18
CA ARG A 9 3.26 17.31 -16.64
C ARG A 9 2.45 16.06 -17.00
N LEU A 10 2.54 15.60 -18.24
CA LEU A 10 1.83 14.39 -18.70
C LEU A 10 2.27 13.16 -17.91
N VAL A 11 3.56 12.99 -17.67
CA VAL A 11 4.09 11.88 -16.86
C VAL A 11 3.64 12.01 -15.41
N LEU A 12 3.70 13.20 -14.81
CA LEU A 12 3.27 13.40 -13.43
C LEU A 12 1.76 13.12 -13.24
N ASP A 13 0.91 13.56 -14.16
CA ASP A 13 -0.54 13.32 -14.10
C ASP A 13 -0.88 11.82 -14.28
N LEU A 14 -0.14 11.09 -15.11
CA LEU A 14 -0.37 9.67 -15.37
C LEU A 14 0.09 8.76 -14.21
N PHE A 15 1.24 9.05 -13.61
CA PHE A 15 1.88 8.18 -12.61
C PHE A 15 1.60 8.58 -11.16
N ALA A 16 1.26 9.84 -10.93
CA ALA A 16 0.93 10.36 -9.63
C ALA A 16 -0.23 11.37 -9.78
N PRO A 17 -1.44 10.91 -10.14
CA PRO A 17 -2.59 11.80 -10.25
C PRO A 17 -2.75 12.50 -8.91
N GLY A 18 -2.38 13.79 -8.89
CA GLY A 18 -2.37 14.63 -7.71
C GLY A 18 -3.78 14.94 -7.29
N THR A 19 -4.56 13.94 -6.87
CA THR A 19 -5.91 14.11 -6.35
C THR A 19 -5.81 14.59 -4.89
N GLY A 20 -5.07 15.67 -4.65
CA GLY A 20 -4.95 16.37 -3.37
C GLY A 20 -6.28 16.95 -2.87
N ARG A 21 -7.37 16.78 -3.61
CA ARG A 21 -8.72 17.19 -3.21
C ARG A 21 -9.33 16.36 -2.08
N ARG A 22 -8.74 15.23 -1.68
CA ARG A 22 -9.31 14.42 -0.58
C ARG A 22 -9.16 15.03 0.82
N ARG A 23 -8.40 16.12 0.99
CA ARG A 23 -8.26 16.80 2.30
C ARG A 23 -8.74 18.25 2.34
N ALA A 24 -9.03 18.87 1.20
CA ALA A 24 -9.44 20.28 1.16
C ALA A 24 -10.91 20.53 1.58
N GLY A 25 -11.75 19.49 1.59
CA GLY A 25 -13.18 19.61 1.94
C GLY A 25 -13.63 18.69 3.08
N ALA A 26 -12.72 17.92 3.69
CA ALA A 26 -13.08 17.09 4.82
C ALA A 26 -13.26 18.00 6.04
N ARG A 27 -14.49 18.44 6.29
CA ARG A 27 -14.89 19.07 7.55
C ARG A 27 -14.36 18.16 8.67
N PRO A 28 -13.62 18.69 9.67
CA PRO A 28 -13.29 17.90 10.85
C PRO A 28 -14.60 17.28 11.34
N PRO A 29 -14.67 15.97 11.60
CA PRO A 29 -15.85 15.42 12.24
C PRO A 29 -16.07 16.24 13.50
N ALA A 30 -17.20 16.96 13.57
CA ALA A 30 -17.61 17.55 14.83
C ALA A 30 -17.58 16.39 15.85
N PRO A 31 -17.05 16.59 17.06
CA PRO A 31 -17.20 15.58 18.09
C PRO A 31 -18.70 15.32 18.17
N LEU A 32 -19.13 14.15 17.69
CA LEU A 32 -20.46 13.62 17.95
C LEU A 32 -20.50 13.52 19.46
N GLY A 33 -21.05 14.57 20.09
CA GLY A 33 -21.10 14.72 21.52
C GLY A 33 -21.60 13.40 22.07
N ALA A 34 -20.77 12.78 22.92
CA ALA A 34 -20.90 11.42 23.43
C ALA A 34 -22.34 10.92 23.29
N ALA A 35 -22.64 10.29 22.14
CA ALA A 35 -23.96 9.71 21.95
C ALA A 35 -24.09 8.73 23.10
N ARG A 36 -24.97 9.05 24.05
CA ARG A 36 -25.07 8.34 25.31
C ARG A 36 -25.22 6.88 24.96
N ALA A 37 -24.16 6.10 25.19
CA ALA A 37 -24.16 4.70 24.84
C ALA A 37 -25.43 4.07 25.45
N PRO A 38 -26.15 3.21 24.71
CA PRO A 38 -27.28 2.49 25.27
C PRO A 38 -26.84 1.89 26.60
N ARG A 39 -27.61 2.12 27.67
CA ARG A 39 -27.31 1.49 28.96
C ARG A 39 -27.26 -0.02 28.72
N PRO A 40 -26.16 -0.70 29.07
CA PRO A 40 -26.10 -2.15 28.97
C PRO A 40 -27.27 -2.74 29.75
N GLY A 41 -28.05 -3.61 29.11
CA GLY A 41 -29.07 -4.40 29.79
C GLY A 41 -28.43 -5.30 30.86
N PRO A 42 -29.23 -5.85 31.80
CA PRO A 42 -28.72 -6.68 32.89
C PRO A 42 -27.91 -7.90 32.41
N ASP A 43 -28.12 -8.35 31.17
CA ASP A 43 -27.44 -9.50 30.55
C ASP A 43 -26.28 -9.11 29.62
N ALA A 44 -25.87 -7.83 29.61
CA ALA A 44 -24.70 -7.41 28.84
C ALA A 44 -23.45 -7.96 29.52
N GLY A 45 -23.07 -9.18 29.11
CA GLY A 45 -21.79 -9.79 29.45
C GLY A 45 -20.68 -8.77 29.30
N ARG A 46 -19.82 -8.69 30.32
CA ARG A 46 -18.77 -7.67 30.42
C ARG A 46 -17.88 -7.75 29.18
N LEU A 47 -18.02 -6.80 28.26
CA LEU A 47 -17.13 -6.71 27.11
C LEU A 47 -15.68 -6.57 27.62
N PRO A 48 -14.70 -7.23 26.97
CA PRO A 48 -13.31 -6.99 27.28
C PRO A 48 -13.02 -5.49 27.18
N VAL A 49 -12.29 -4.96 28.16
CA VAL A 49 -11.88 -3.54 28.14
C VAL A 49 -11.18 -3.25 26.81
N PRO A 50 -11.62 -2.26 26.01
CA PRO A 50 -10.93 -1.88 24.80
C PRO A 50 -9.49 -1.48 25.14
N ARG A 51 -8.52 -2.32 24.78
CA ARG A 51 -7.10 -2.00 24.92
C ARG A 51 -6.62 -1.48 23.58
N SER A 52 -6.31 -0.19 23.50
CA SER A 52 -5.52 0.28 22.37
C SER A 52 -4.12 -0.34 22.48
N PRO A 53 -3.49 -0.75 21.37
CA PRO A 53 -2.13 -1.31 21.40
C PRO A 53 -1.10 -0.38 22.03
N TYR A 54 -1.36 0.92 21.98
CA TYR A 54 -0.50 1.98 22.52
C TYR A 54 -0.76 2.29 24.00
N GLY A 55 -1.76 1.67 24.63
CA GLY A 55 -2.07 1.79 26.06
C GLY A 55 -1.48 0.66 26.91
N LEU A 56 -0.72 -0.26 26.30
CA LEU A 56 -0.03 -1.34 26.98
C LEU A 56 1.27 -0.80 27.57
N THR A 57 1.40 -0.84 28.90
CA THR A 57 2.62 -0.46 29.63
C THR A 57 3.72 -1.53 29.57
N GLY A 58 3.43 -2.71 29.00
CA GLY A 58 4.39 -3.80 28.84
C GLY A 58 4.96 -3.89 27.41
N PRO A 59 6.14 -4.51 27.23
CA PRO A 59 6.67 -4.80 25.91
C PRO A 59 5.67 -5.57 25.06
N ILE A 60 5.54 -5.20 23.78
CA ILE A 60 4.69 -5.93 22.85
C ILE A 60 5.38 -7.26 22.53
N GLU A 61 4.70 -8.37 22.78
CA GLU A 61 5.16 -9.71 22.42
C GLU A 61 5.11 -9.87 20.89
N GLY A 62 6.27 -9.66 20.26
CA GLY A 62 6.39 -9.68 18.80
C GLY A 62 6.12 -11.05 18.18
N GLU A 63 6.29 -12.14 18.92
CA GLU A 63 6.00 -13.50 18.44
C GLU A 63 4.50 -13.78 18.36
N ALA A 64 3.71 -13.18 19.27
CA ALA A 64 2.25 -13.27 19.23
C ALA A 64 1.61 -12.37 18.16
N THR A 65 2.39 -11.48 17.52
CA THR A 65 1.89 -10.47 16.58
C THR A 65 2.62 -10.54 15.24
N VAL A 66 1.92 -10.95 14.17
CA VAL A 66 2.52 -10.95 12.82
C VAL A 66 2.88 -9.53 12.41
N LEU A 67 4.17 -9.27 12.23
CA LEU A 67 4.70 -7.99 11.76
C LEU A 67 4.44 -7.83 10.26
N VAL A 68 3.21 -7.44 9.91
CA VAL A 68 2.89 -7.05 8.53
C VAL A 68 3.35 -5.61 8.30
N ARG A 69 3.99 -5.36 7.15
CA ARG A 69 4.31 -4.01 6.66
C ARG A 69 3.38 -3.67 5.48
N PRO A 70 2.17 -3.13 5.70
CA PRO A 70 1.19 -2.92 4.62
C PRO A 70 1.72 -2.09 3.46
N TYR A 71 2.55 -1.08 3.76
CA TYR A 71 3.15 -0.22 2.75
C TYR A 71 4.20 -0.92 1.90
N LEU A 72 4.92 -1.90 2.48
CA LEU A 72 5.89 -2.69 1.74
C LEU A 72 5.17 -3.60 0.75
N LEU A 73 4.08 -4.24 1.16
CA LEU A 73 3.27 -5.07 0.25
C LEU A 73 2.74 -4.27 -0.94
N ALA A 74 2.25 -3.04 -0.69
CA ALA A 74 1.80 -2.15 -1.75
C ALA A 74 2.95 -1.66 -2.66
N HIS A 75 4.15 -1.49 -2.11
CA HIS A 75 5.35 -1.15 -2.90
C HIS A 75 5.78 -2.33 -3.78
N GLU A 76 5.88 -3.53 -3.22
CA GLU A 76 6.24 -4.74 -3.95
C GLU A 76 5.22 -5.09 -5.04
N ALA A 77 3.92 -4.88 -4.81
CA ALA A 77 2.91 -5.07 -5.84
C ALA A 77 3.12 -4.13 -7.03
N ARG A 78 3.45 -2.86 -6.76
CA ARG A 78 3.78 -1.88 -7.81
C ARG A 78 5.07 -2.26 -8.55
N GLN A 79 6.09 -2.70 -7.83
CA GLN A 79 7.33 -3.20 -8.41
C GLN A 79 7.06 -4.39 -9.34
N ARG A 80 6.32 -5.42 -8.88
CA ARG A 80 5.94 -6.58 -9.71
C ARG A 80 5.19 -6.16 -10.97
N GLN A 81 4.27 -5.21 -10.87
CA GLN A 81 3.55 -4.70 -12.03
C GLN A 81 4.47 -3.96 -13.03
N ALA A 82 5.42 -3.16 -12.53
CA ALA A 82 6.39 -2.50 -13.38
C ALA A 82 7.29 -3.52 -14.11
N TRP A 83 7.80 -4.51 -13.38
CA TRP A 83 8.59 -5.61 -13.94
C TRP A 83 7.84 -6.40 -15.01
N ARG A 84 6.57 -6.75 -14.78
CA ARG A 84 5.74 -7.43 -15.79
C ARG A 84 5.59 -6.63 -17.07
N ARG A 85 5.41 -5.31 -16.97
CA ARG A 85 5.30 -4.45 -18.17
C ARG A 85 6.59 -4.45 -18.97
N VAL A 86 7.75 -4.41 -18.29
CA VAL A 86 9.06 -4.50 -18.94
C VAL A 86 9.24 -5.87 -19.60
N ALA A 87 8.94 -6.95 -18.88
CA ALA A 87 9.01 -8.31 -19.41
C ALA A 87 8.15 -8.48 -20.67
N LEU A 88 6.93 -7.95 -20.69
CA LEU A 88 6.05 -8.00 -21.85
C LEU A 88 6.62 -7.25 -23.07
N VAL A 89 7.18 -6.06 -22.86
CA VAL A 89 7.83 -5.30 -23.95
C VAL A 89 9.02 -6.07 -24.50
N LEU A 90 9.85 -6.61 -23.60
CA LEU A 90 11.02 -7.36 -23.99
C LEU A 90 10.67 -8.65 -24.75
N ALA A 91 9.62 -9.35 -24.32
CA ALA A 91 9.13 -10.54 -25.02
C ALA A 91 8.53 -10.19 -26.38
N ALA A 92 7.75 -9.12 -26.49
CA ALA A 92 7.07 -8.74 -27.73
C ALA A 92 8.04 -8.19 -28.80
N ASP A 93 8.96 -7.31 -28.39
CA ASP A 93 9.83 -6.60 -29.34
C ASP A 93 11.16 -7.34 -29.60
N PHE A 94 11.63 -8.11 -28.63
CA PHE A 94 12.95 -8.76 -28.68
C PHE A 94 12.89 -10.29 -28.53
N GLY A 95 11.73 -10.88 -28.26
CA GLY A 95 11.58 -12.32 -28.07
C GLY A 95 12.22 -12.87 -26.79
N ILE A 96 12.58 -12.00 -25.84
CA ILE A 96 13.20 -12.41 -24.57
C ILE A 96 12.12 -12.45 -23.48
N ASP A 97 11.78 -13.65 -23.03
CA ASP A 97 10.85 -13.85 -21.92
C ASP A 97 11.58 -13.87 -20.58
N LEU A 98 11.15 -13.01 -19.65
CA LEU A 98 11.70 -12.91 -18.29
C LEU A 98 10.80 -13.59 -17.24
N ASP A 99 9.57 -13.97 -17.61
CA ASP A 99 8.64 -14.67 -16.71
C ASP A 99 8.92 -16.19 -16.71
N GLY A 100 9.54 -16.71 -17.77
CA GLY A 100 10.07 -18.06 -17.88
C GLY A 100 11.35 -18.24 -17.07
N ARG A 101 11.50 -19.40 -16.42
CA ARG A 101 12.67 -19.80 -15.62
C ARG A 101 13.96 -19.98 -16.43
N ASP A 102 14.02 -19.48 -17.66
CA ASP A 102 15.18 -19.52 -18.55
C ASP A 102 16.06 -18.28 -18.37
N LEU A 103 16.63 -18.14 -17.18
CA LEU A 103 17.95 -17.54 -17.08
C LEU A 103 18.97 -18.56 -17.61
N HIS A 104 19.07 -18.71 -18.93
CA HIS A 104 20.24 -19.36 -19.52
C HIS A 104 21.43 -18.42 -19.32
N GLY A 105 22.21 -18.69 -18.28
CA GLY A 105 23.49 -18.03 -18.07
C GLY A 105 24.35 -18.20 -19.32
N ALA A 106 24.55 -17.11 -20.06
CA ALA A 106 25.42 -17.10 -21.22
C ALA A 106 26.86 -17.36 -20.78
N GLY A 107 27.43 -18.46 -21.30
CA GLY A 107 28.88 -18.67 -21.40
C GLY A 107 29.53 -19.56 -20.35
N ALA A 108 29.37 -20.89 -20.47
CA ALA A 108 30.45 -21.78 -20.07
C ALA A 108 31.63 -21.51 -21.01
N ALA A 109 32.65 -20.83 -20.49
CA ALA A 109 33.92 -20.62 -21.18
C ALA A 109 34.50 -21.99 -21.59
N ARG A 110 34.98 -22.07 -22.83
CA ARG A 110 35.79 -23.18 -23.33
C ARG A 110 37.22 -22.71 -23.52
#